data_AF-A0A357KQQ2-F1
#
_entry.id   AF-A0A357KQQ2-F1
#
_cell.length_a   1.000
_cell.length_b   1.000
_cell.length_c   1.000
_cell.angle_alpha   90.00
_cell.angle_beta   90.00
_cell.angle_gamma   90.00
#
_symmetry.space_group_name_H-M   'P 1'
#
loop_
_entity.id
_entity.type
_entity.pdbx_description
1 polymer ?
#
loop_
_entity_poly.entity_id
_entity_poly.type
_entity_poly.pdbx_seq_one_letter_code
_entity_poly.pdbx_strand_id
1 'polypeptide(L)'
;MIKLFHARSLHSFRISSHIKLMSNKCKKLKKKSSGVCKLPSQRLQIIDKLLERGSFNKALKNINSALKIFPKHGGLLKRRVEALMEIEQNIKAEMAAYQWTKACPGSIQAWSQLYALSMSHRR
;
A
#
# COMPACT_ATOMS: atom_id res chain seq x y z
N MET A 1 -21.13 -33.65 -54.48
CA MET A 1 -22.30 -32.90 -53.97
C MET A 1 -22.10 -32.63 -52.49
N ILE A 2 -21.66 -31.41 -52.16
CA ILE A 2 -21.26 -30.98 -50.81
C ILE A 2 -22.51 -30.44 -50.11
N LYS A 3 -23.03 -31.15 -49.11
CA LYS A 3 -24.11 -30.64 -48.24
C LYS A 3 -23.50 -29.97 -47.02
N LEU A 4 -23.45 -28.63 -47.11
CA LEU A 4 -23.76 -27.65 -46.07
C LEU A 4 -23.46 -28.04 -44.61
N PHE A 5 -22.31 -27.54 -44.12
CA PHE A 5 -22.08 -27.28 -42.71
C PHE A 5 -23.12 -26.26 -42.20
N HIS A 6 -24.03 -26.70 -41.33
CA HIS A 6 -24.91 -25.81 -40.61
C HIS A 6 -24.20 -25.17 -39.42
N ALA A 7 -24.08 -23.84 -39.53
CA ALA A 7 -24.06 -22.81 -38.48
C ALA A 7 -23.48 -23.20 -37.11
N ARG A 8 -22.24 -22.73 -36.88
CA ARG A 8 -21.70 -22.44 -35.55
C ARG A 8 -22.68 -21.54 -34.78
N SER A 9 -23.26 -22.08 -33.71
CA SER A 9 -23.94 -21.31 -32.68
C SER A 9 -22.92 -20.40 -31.98
N LEU A 10 -22.83 -19.15 -32.44
CA LEU A 10 -22.20 -18.07 -31.69
C LEU A 10 -23.18 -17.67 -30.59
N HIS A 11 -23.10 -18.33 -29.44
CA HIS A 11 -23.65 -17.77 -28.22
C HIS A 11 -22.82 -16.52 -27.89
N SER A 12 -23.29 -15.39 -28.41
CA SER A 12 -22.87 -14.07 -28.01
C SER A 12 -22.93 -13.97 -26.48
N PHE A 13 -21.76 -13.87 -25.85
CA PHE A 13 -21.67 -13.39 -24.48
C PHE A 13 -22.03 -11.91 -24.51
N ARG A 14 -23.34 -11.66 -24.38
CA ARG A 14 -23.91 -10.34 -24.22
C ARG A 14 -23.46 -9.83 -22.85
N ILE A 15 -22.32 -9.15 -22.80
CA ILE A 15 -21.89 -8.40 -21.63
C ILE A 15 -22.90 -7.27 -21.48
N SER A 16 -23.92 -7.52 -20.65
CA SER A 16 -24.94 -6.55 -20.30
C SER A 16 -24.29 -5.45 -19.49
N SER A 17 -24.05 -4.33 -20.15
CA SER A 17 -23.57 -3.07 -19.61
C SER A 17 -24.61 -2.46 -18.66
N HIS A 18 -24.54 -2.85 -17.40
CA HIS A 18 -25.20 -2.14 -16.30
C HIS A 18 -24.20 -1.86 -15.17
N ILE A 19 -23.28 -0.93 -15.42
CA ILE A 19 -22.62 -0.20 -14.32
C ILE A 19 -23.67 0.76 -13.76
N LYS A 20 -24.41 0.29 -12.76
CA LYS A 20 -25.36 1.11 -12.00
C LYS A 20 -24.55 2.08 -11.15
N LEU A 21 -24.35 3.29 -11.67
CA LEU A 21 -23.85 4.47 -10.94
C LEU A 21 -24.77 4.73 -9.75
N MET A 22 -24.44 4.17 -8.60
CA MET A 22 -25.07 4.49 -7.33
C MET A 22 -24.44 5.79 -6.82
N SER A 23 -25.05 6.90 -7.22
CA SER A 23 -24.91 8.22 -6.59
C SER A 23 -25.47 8.16 -5.16
N ASN A 24 -24.65 7.71 -4.21
CA ASN A 24 -24.99 7.77 -2.80
C ASN A 24 -24.55 9.11 -2.21
N LYS A 25 -25.53 10.01 -2.04
CA LYS A 25 -25.46 11.21 -1.21
C LYS A 25 -24.84 10.85 0.15
N CYS A 26 -23.59 11.27 0.38
CA CYS A 26 -22.96 11.23 1.70
C CYS A 26 -23.72 12.16 2.65
N LYS A 27 -24.71 11.61 3.36
CA LYS A 27 -25.39 12.27 4.46
C LYS A 27 -24.36 12.52 5.59
N LYS A 28 -24.23 13.78 5.96
CA LYS A 28 -23.48 14.27 7.14
C LYS A 28 -23.95 13.53 8.39
N LEU A 29 -23.09 12.69 8.95
CA LEU A 29 -23.15 12.32 10.37
C LEU A 29 -22.06 13.11 11.10
N LYS A 30 -22.50 14.18 11.77
CA LYS A 30 -21.70 14.89 12.77
C LYS A 30 -21.56 13.99 14.02
N LYS A 31 -20.42 14.15 14.70
CA LYS A 31 -20.22 14.04 16.16
C LYS A 31 -19.65 12.71 16.71
N LYS A 32 -18.31 12.60 16.67
CA LYS A 32 -17.42 12.73 17.84
C LYS A 32 -16.03 13.03 17.29
N SER A 33 -15.47 14.19 17.62
CA SER A 33 -14.08 14.54 17.30
C SER A 33 -13.14 13.64 18.10
N SER A 34 -12.97 12.39 17.67
CA SER A 34 -11.79 11.61 18.05
C SER A 34 -10.62 12.39 17.49
N GLY A 35 -9.86 13.08 18.35
CA GLY A 35 -8.71 13.86 17.96
C GLY A 35 -7.87 13.04 17.00
N VAL A 36 -7.93 13.38 15.72
CA VAL A 36 -7.11 12.75 14.70
C VAL A 36 -5.72 13.24 15.05
N CYS A 37 -5.01 12.47 15.87
CA CYS A 37 -3.60 12.63 16.09
C CYS A 37 -2.95 12.43 14.71
N LYS A 38 -2.85 13.52 13.96
CA LYS A 38 -2.01 13.57 12.77
C LYS A 38 -0.60 13.47 13.32
N LEU A 39 0.19 12.58 12.73
CA LEU A 39 1.61 12.54 13.04
C LEU A 39 2.15 13.97 12.86
N PRO A 40 2.77 14.58 13.89
CA PRO A 40 3.23 15.96 13.79
C PRO A 40 4.19 16.08 12.60
N SER A 41 3.93 17.06 11.73
CA SER A 41 4.72 17.29 10.50
C SER A 41 6.21 17.41 10.78
N GLN A 42 6.57 17.99 11.93
CA GLN A 42 7.93 18.08 12.43
C GLN A 42 8.61 16.70 12.59
N ARG A 43 7.89 15.69 13.08
CA ARG A 43 8.45 14.32 13.22
C ARG A 43 8.75 13.69 11.87
N LEU A 44 7.88 13.89 10.87
CA LEU A 44 8.13 13.41 9.51
C LEU A 44 9.34 14.10 8.90
N GLN A 45 9.45 15.42 9.04
CA GLN A 45 10.61 16.17 8.54
C GLN A 45 11.93 15.72 9.16
N ILE A 46 11.96 15.39 10.45
CA ILE A 46 13.16 14.85 11.11
C ILE A 46 13.52 13.49 10.51
N ILE A 47 12.53 12.62 10.27
CA ILE A 47 12.77 11.31 9.66
C ILE A 47 13.30 11.49 8.23
N ASP A 48 12.67 12.35 7.43
CA ASP A 48 13.09 12.63 6.05
C ASP A 48 14.53 13.13 6.00
N LYS A 49 14.89 14.12 6.83
CA LYS A 49 16.26 14.61 6.94
C LYS A 49 17.26 13.53 7.36
N LEU A 50 16.85 12.56 8.19
CA LEU A 50 17.75 11.47 8.59
C LEU A 50 17.96 10.46 7.46
N LEU A 51 16.93 10.20 6.66
CA LEU A 51 17.02 9.34 5.46
C LEU A 51 17.92 10.00 4.41
N GLU A 52 17.71 11.29 4.13
CA GLU A 52 18.54 12.06 3.19
C GLU A 52 20.02 12.10 3.59
N ARG A 53 20.31 12.10 4.90
CA ARG A 53 21.68 12.08 5.44
C ARG A 53 22.28 10.67 5.53
N GLY A 54 21.61 9.63 5.04
CA GLY A 54 22.07 8.24 5.15
C GLY A 54 22.11 7.71 6.59
N SER A 55 21.52 8.42 7.55
CA SER A 55 21.50 8.04 8.96
C SER A 55 20.38 7.03 9.24
N PHE A 56 20.35 5.92 8.49
CA PHE A 56 19.23 4.97 8.44
C PHE A 56 18.91 4.34 9.80
N ASN A 57 19.92 4.00 10.60
CA ASN A 57 19.72 3.46 11.95
C ASN A 57 18.99 4.44 12.88
N LYS A 58 19.33 5.74 12.81
CA LYS A 58 18.65 6.79 13.59
C LYS A 58 17.24 7.04 13.04
N ALA A 59 17.07 7.02 11.72
CA ALA A 59 15.77 7.11 11.08
C ALA A 59 14.85 5.98 11.56
N LEU A 60 15.32 4.73 11.57
CA LEU A 60 14.55 3.58 12.04
C LEU A 60 14.12 3.70 13.50
N LYS A 61 14.98 4.20 14.39
CA LYS A 61 14.59 4.45 15.80
C LYS A 61 13.41 5.43 15.89
N ASN A 62 13.47 6.52 15.12
CA ASN A 62 12.39 7.51 15.07
C ASN A 62 11.13 6.99 14.38
N ILE A 63 11.26 6.21 13.32
CA ILE A 63 10.13 5.57 12.63
C ILE A 63 9.44 4.58 13.56
N ASN A 64 10.19 3.72 14.25
CA ASN A 64 9.63 2.73 15.16
C ASN A 64 8.91 3.39 16.35
N SER A 65 9.47 4.47 16.92
CA SER A 65 8.79 5.20 18.00
C SER A 65 7.51 5.89 17.51
N ALA A 66 7.48 6.37 16.27
CA ALA A 66 6.29 6.94 15.66
C ALA A 66 5.24 5.88 15.32
N LEU A 67 5.65 4.71 14.83
CA LEU A 67 4.75 3.58 14.54
C LEU A 67 4.11 2.98 15.80
N LYS A 68 4.74 3.09 16.98
CA LYS A 68 4.08 2.71 18.25
C LYS A 68 2.81 3.53 18.51
N ILE A 69 2.81 4.79 18.09
CA ILE A 69 1.67 5.70 18.26
C ILE A 69 0.72 5.59 17.06
N PHE A 70 1.29 5.41 15.85
CA PHE A 70 0.56 5.38 14.58
C PHE A 70 0.86 4.08 13.80
N PRO A 71 0.36 2.93 14.25
CA PRO A 71 0.78 1.61 13.74
C PRO A 71 0.41 1.37 12.27
N LYS A 72 -0.64 2.03 11.78
CA LYS A 72 -1.15 1.88 10.40
C LYS A 72 -0.77 3.06 9.49
N HIS A 73 0.18 3.89 9.88
CA HIS A 73 0.56 5.06 9.10
C HIS A 73 1.38 4.66 7.87
N GLY A 74 0.74 4.59 6.70
CA GLY A 74 1.36 4.13 5.45
C GLY A 74 2.66 4.86 5.09
N GLY A 75 2.73 6.19 5.27
CA GLY A 75 3.95 6.95 4.98
C GLY A 75 5.14 6.63 5.89
N LEU A 76 4.90 6.13 7.11
CA LEU A 76 5.96 5.70 8.03
C LEU A 76 6.41 4.28 7.71
N LEU A 77 5.46 3.41 7.35
CA LEU A 77 5.76 2.04 6.92
C LEU A 77 6.59 2.06 5.62
N LYS A 78 6.25 2.92 4.67
CA LYS A 78 7.06 3.18 3.47
C LYS A 78 8.51 3.52 3.81
N ARG A 79 8.72 4.57 4.61
CA ARG A 79 10.04 5.01 5.06
C ARG A 79 10.81 3.94 5.83
N ARG A 80 10.10 3.09 6.57
CA ARG A 80 10.70 1.95 7.28
C ARG A 80 11.27 0.94 6.29
N VAL A 81 10.53 0.62 5.23
CA VAL A 81 10.99 -0.28 4.17
C VAL A 81 12.23 0.31 3.48
N GLU A 82 12.17 1.58 3.08
CA GLU A 82 13.30 2.29 2.47
C GLU A 82 14.55 2.22 3.36
N ALA A 83 14.44 2.61 4.64
CA ALA A 83 15.58 2.56 5.56
C ALA A 83 16.13 1.15 5.81
N LEU A 84 15.28 0.11 5.76
CA LEU A 84 15.73 -1.28 5.96
C LEU A 84 16.42 -1.83 4.72
N MET A 85 15.98 -1.43 3.52
CA MET A 85 16.66 -1.78 2.27
C MET A 85 18.06 -1.19 2.22
N GLU A 86 18.23 0.06 2.64
CA GLU A 86 19.53 0.75 2.66
C GLU A 86 20.52 0.15 3.68
N ILE A 87 20.04 -0.52 4.72
CA ILE A 87 20.89 -1.27 5.67
C ILE A 87 21.00 -2.75 5.27
N GLU A 88 20.51 -3.13 4.08
CA GLU A 88 20.53 -4.50 3.54
C GLU A 88 19.83 -5.53 4.44
N GLN A 89 18.89 -5.10 5.29
CA GLN A 89 18.11 -5.98 6.16
C GLN A 89 16.89 -6.53 5.43
N ASN A 90 17.13 -7.28 4.35
CA ASN A 90 16.12 -7.70 3.37
C ASN A 90 14.90 -8.39 3.98
N ILE A 91 15.11 -9.36 4.89
CA ILE A 91 14.01 -10.08 5.56
C ILE A 91 13.12 -9.11 6.36
N LYS A 92 13.73 -8.17 7.08
CA LYS A 92 12.96 -7.18 7.85
C LYS A 92 12.26 -6.17 6.93
N ALA A 93 12.88 -5.81 5.81
CA ALA A 93 12.29 -4.94 4.81
C ALA A 93 11.04 -5.60 4.20
N GLU A 94 11.11 -6.88 3.85
CA GLU A 94 9.98 -7.65 3.31
C GLU A 94 8.82 -7.72 4.33
N MET A 95 9.12 -8.06 5.58
CA MET A 95 8.11 -8.08 6.65
C MET A 95 7.48 -6.70 6.88
N ALA A 96 8.26 -5.62 6.77
CA ALA A 96 7.75 -4.26 6.86
C ALA A 96 6.87 -3.89 5.66
N ALA A 97 7.22 -4.34 4.45
CA ALA A 97 6.39 -4.15 3.25
C ALA A 97 5.06 -4.90 3.36
N TYR A 98 5.07 -6.12 3.91
CA TYR A 98 3.83 -6.84 4.22
C TYR A 98 2.95 -6.12 5.26
N GLN A 99 3.56 -5.58 6.32
CA GLN A 99 2.83 -4.73 7.27
C GLN A 99 2.21 -3.50 6.60
N TRP A 100 2.92 -2.94 5.61
CA TRP A 100 2.42 -1.81 4.82
C TRP A 100 1.20 -2.19 3.97
N THR A 101 1.21 -3.33 3.28
CA THR A 101 0.04 -3.78 2.50
C THR A 101 -1.16 -4.06 3.40
N LYS A 102 -0.95 -4.63 4.59
CA LYS A 102 -2.01 -4.82 5.58
C LYS A 102 -2.60 -3.52 6.10
N ALA A 103 -1.77 -2.49 6.31
CA ALA A 103 -2.22 -1.17 6.75
C ALA A 103 -2.92 -0.39 5.63
N CYS A 104 -2.48 -0.56 4.39
CA CYS A 104 -2.95 0.19 3.23
C CYS A 104 -3.19 -0.75 2.03
N PRO A 105 -4.25 -1.57 2.04
CA PRO A 105 -4.48 -2.60 1.01
C PRO A 105 -4.74 -2.02 -0.38
N GLY A 106 -5.20 -0.77 -0.49
CA GLY A 106 -5.38 -0.08 -1.77
C GLY A 106 -4.10 0.57 -2.32
N SER A 107 -2.97 0.51 -1.61
CA SER A 107 -1.72 1.12 -2.07
C SER A 107 -1.00 0.21 -3.05
N ILE A 108 -1.05 0.54 -4.34
CA ILE A 108 -0.31 -0.18 -5.39
C ILE A 108 1.20 -0.17 -5.09
N GLN A 109 1.73 0.95 -4.57
CA GLN A 109 3.14 1.06 -4.18
C GLN A 109 3.53 0.04 -3.10
N ALA A 110 2.66 -0.21 -2.12
CA ALA A 110 2.96 -1.17 -1.05
C ALA A 110 3.06 -2.59 -1.60
N TRP A 111 2.13 -2.98 -2.47
CA TRP A 111 2.13 -4.30 -3.12
C TRP A 111 3.31 -4.48 -4.06
N SER A 112 3.62 -3.47 -4.88
CA SER A 112 4.77 -3.50 -5.77
C SER A 112 6.08 -3.70 -5.00
N GLN A 113 6.22 -3.04 -3.84
CA GLN A 113 7.44 -3.15 -3.05
C GLN A 113 7.58 -4.49 -2.36
N LEU A 114 6.48 -5.03 -1.82
CA LEU A 114 6.46 -6.39 -1.29
C LEU A 114 6.84 -7.41 -2.37
N TYR A 115 6.25 -7.29 -3.56
CA TYR A 115 6.55 -8.17 -4.68
C TYR A 115 8.03 -8.11 -5.06
N ALA A 116 8.58 -6.90 -5.24
CA ALA A 116 10.00 -6.72 -5.57
C ALA A 116 10.93 -7.40 -4.56
N LEU A 117 10.71 -7.17 -3.26
CA LEU A 117 11.52 -7.77 -2.19
C LEU A 117 11.40 -9.30 -2.15
N SER A 118 10.18 -9.84 -2.33
CA SER A 118 9.95 -11.29 -2.33
C SER A 118 10.66 -12.01 -3.49
N MET A 119 10.81 -11.32 -4.63
CA MET A 119 11.51 -11.86 -5.81
C MET A 119 13.02 -11.78 -5.65
N SER A 120 13.54 -10.77 -4.98
CA SER A 120 14.97 -10.61 -4.72
C SER A 120 15.54 -11.68 -3.78
N HIS A 121 14.75 -12.22 -2.84
CA HIS A 121 15.22 -13.24 -1.91
C HIS A 121 15.19 -14.67 -2.48
N ARG A 122 14.50 -14.88 -3.61
CA ARG A 122 14.28 -16.20 -4.20
C ARG A 122 15.41 -16.67 -5.15
N ARG A 123 16.54 -15.98 -5.16
CA ARG A 123 17.71 -16.28 -6.01
C ARG A 123 18.92 -16.66 -5.19
#